data_AF-D4VLJ3-F1
#
_entry.id   AF-D4VLJ3-F1
#
_cell.length_a   1.000
_cell.length_b   1.000
_cell.length_c   1.000
_cell.angle_alpha   90.00
_cell.angle_beta   90.00
_cell.angle_gamma   90.00
#
_symmetry.space_group_name_H-M   'P 1'
#
loop_
_entity.id
_entity.type
_entity.pdbx_description
1 polymer ?
#
loop_
_entity_poly.entity_id
_entity_poly.type
_entity_poly.pdbx_seq_one_letter_code
_entity_poly.pdbx_strand_id
1 'polypeptide(L)'
;MMKRKLVFATNNAHKLEEVAAILGDQVELLSLNDIGCQTDIPETAETLEGNALLKSSYIYKNYHLDCFADDTGLEVEALNGAPGVYSARYAGGEGHDAQANMLKLLHELDGKENRKAQFRTAISLILDGKEYLFEGVIKGEIIKEKRR
;
A
#
# COMPACT_ATOMS: atom_id res chain seq x y z
N MET A 1 -13.42 28.22 -6.53
CA MET A 1 -13.37 27.70 -5.15
C MET A 1 -11.96 27.15 -4.94
N MET A 2 -11.27 27.44 -3.84
CA MET A 2 -9.94 26.84 -3.61
C MET A 2 -10.11 25.34 -3.34
N LYS A 3 -9.38 24.50 -4.08
CA LYS A 3 -9.38 23.05 -3.86
C LYS A 3 -8.62 22.75 -2.56
N ARG A 4 -9.09 21.75 -1.80
CA ARG A 4 -8.35 21.27 -0.63
C ARG A 4 -7.09 20.56 -1.10
N LYS A 5 -5.95 20.89 -0.49
CA LYS A 5 -4.68 20.19 -0.72
C LYS A 5 -4.64 18.94 0.13
N LEU A 6 -4.25 17.81 -0.46
CA LEU A 6 -4.15 16.54 0.23
C LEU A 6 -2.88 15.83 -0.20
N VAL A 7 -1.99 15.52 0.75
CA VAL A 7 -0.75 14.81 0.46
C VAL A 7 -1.02 13.31 0.39
N PHE A 8 -0.57 12.65 -0.68
CA PHE A 8 -0.49 11.19 -0.70
C PHE A 8 0.93 10.75 -0.31
N ALA A 9 1.05 10.13 0.86
CA ALA A 9 2.32 9.68 1.43
C ALA A 9 2.78 8.35 0.82
N THR A 10 3.06 8.37 -0.49
CA THR A 10 3.55 7.22 -1.25
C THR A 10 4.80 7.58 -2.06
N ASN A 11 5.73 6.63 -2.15
CA ASN A 11 6.87 6.69 -3.08
C ASN A 11 6.56 5.99 -4.41
N ASN A 12 5.36 5.40 -4.56
CA ASN A 12 4.96 4.70 -5.79
C ASN A 12 4.30 5.67 -6.78
N ALA A 13 5.04 6.07 -7.81
CA ALA A 13 4.56 6.99 -8.85
C ALA A 13 3.31 6.47 -9.59
N HIS A 14 3.23 5.17 -9.87
CA HIS A 14 2.06 4.58 -10.53
C HIS A 14 0.80 4.68 -9.65
N LYS A 15 0.92 4.43 -8.34
CA LYS A 15 -0.21 4.63 -7.41
C LYS A 15 -0.66 6.08 -7.37
N LEU A 16 0.28 7.03 -7.38
CA LEU A 16 -0.04 8.45 -7.40
C LEU A 16 -0.87 8.82 -8.65
N GLU A 17 -0.47 8.33 -9.82
CA GLU A 17 -1.21 8.53 -11.08
C GLU A 17 -2.62 7.93 -11.03
N GLU A 18 -2.76 6.70 -10.55
CA GLU A 18 -4.07 6.02 -10.42
C GLU A 18 -5.00 6.78 -9.46
N VAL A 19 -4.50 7.18 -8.29
CA VAL A 19 -5.29 7.89 -7.30
C VAL A 19 -5.63 9.31 -7.77
N ALA A 20 -4.73 10.00 -8.46
CA ALA A 20 -5.01 11.28 -9.08
C ALA A 20 -6.15 11.17 -10.09
N ALA A 21 -6.18 10.11 -10.90
CA ALA A 21 -7.26 9.86 -11.85
C ALA A 21 -8.61 9.57 -11.16
N ILE A 22 -8.61 8.83 -10.05
CA ILE A 22 -9.82 8.52 -9.26
C ILE A 22 -10.39 9.78 -8.60
N LEU A 23 -9.54 10.59 -7.96
CA LEU A 23 -9.97 11.79 -7.24
C LEU A 23 -10.35 12.92 -8.18
N GLY A 24 -9.73 12.98 -9.36
CA GLY A 24 -9.96 14.00 -10.37
C GLY A 24 -9.79 15.41 -9.79
N ASP A 25 -10.77 16.27 -10.06
CA ASP A 25 -10.71 17.67 -9.65
C ASP A 25 -11.20 17.96 -8.23
N GLN A 26 -11.56 16.94 -7.45
CA GLN A 26 -12.14 17.12 -6.11
C GLN A 26 -11.12 17.65 -5.08
N VAL A 27 -9.85 17.31 -5.25
CA VAL A 27 -8.73 17.74 -4.39
C VAL A 27 -7.52 18.11 -5.24
N GLU A 28 -6.63 18.92 -4.68
CA GLU A 28 -5.27 19.12 -5.19
C GLU A 28 -4.38 18.06 -4.52
N LEU A 29 -4.10 16.98 -5.25
CA LEU A 29 -3.24 15.90 -4.76
C LEU A 29 -1.77 16.32 -4.81
N LEU A 30 -1.08 16.23 -3.68
CA LEU A 30 0.34 16.52 -3.56
C LEU A 30 1.13 15.23 -3.32
N SER A 31 2.28 15.10 -3.96
CA SER A 31 3.26 14.04 -3.70
C SER A 31 4.19 14.40 -2.54
N LEU A 32 4.98 13.43 -2.09
CA LEU A 32 6.07 13.67 -1.14
C LEU A 32 7.10 14.68 -1.69
N ASN A 33 7.36 14.66 -3.00
CA ASN A 33 8.27 15.61 -3.63
C ASN A 33 7.72 17.05 -3.62
N ASP A 34 6.41 17.23 -3.82
CA ASP A 34 5.78 18.56 -3.83
C ASP A 34 5.88 19.28 -2.48
N ILE A 35 5.96 18.51 -1.39
CA ILE A 35 6.14 19.03 -0.03
C ILE A 35 7.61 19.02 0.43
N GLY A 36 8.55 18.62 -0.43
CA GLY A 36 9.97 18.53 -0.11
C GLY A 36 10.33 17.40 0.86
N CYS A 37 9.49 16.36 0.97
CA CYS A 37 9.78 15.18 1.78
C CYS A 37 10.66 14.21 0.99
N GLN A 38 11.93 14.08 1.43
CA GLN A 38 12.92 13.15 0.89
C GLN A 38 13.19 11.96 1.81
N THR A 39 12.52 11.91 2.96
CA THR A 39 12.70 10.83 3.93
C THR A 39 12.04 9.56 3.42
N ASP A 40 12.78 8.45 3.44
CA ASP A 40 12.20 7.13 3.30
C ASP A 40 11.53 6.73 4.62
N ILE A 41 10.20 6.70 4.63
CA ILE A 41 9.41 6.50 5.84
C ILE A 41 9.39 5.01 6.18
N PRO A 42 9.96 4.58 7.33
CA PRO A 42 10.06 3.16 7.64
C PRO A 42 8.69 2.48 7.83
N GLU A 43 8.50 1.34 7.18
CA GLU A 43 7.31 0.48 7.30
C GLU A 43 7.58 -0.69 8.27
N THR A 44 7.66 -0.36 9.56
CA THR A 44 8.07 -1.29 10.63
C THR A 44 6.91 -1.96 11.35
N ALA A 45 5.66 -1.66 10.98
CA ALA A 45 4.50 -2.25 11.65
C ALA A 45 4.25 -3.69 11.15
N GLU A 46 3.60 -4.48 12.00
CA GLU A 46 3.25 -5.87 11.70
C GLU A 46 1.91 -5.98 10.95
N THR A 47 1.21 -4.87 10.70
CA THR A 47 -0.07 -4.84 10.00
C THR A 47 -0.10 -3.75 8.93
N LEU A 48 -0.98 -3.93 7.92
CA LEU A 48 -1.17 -2.96 6.83
C LEU A 48 -1.66 -1.61 7.37
N GLU A 49 -2.59 -1.65 8.32
CA GLU A 49 -3.16 -0.48 8.99
C GLU A 49 -2.06 0.29 9.73
N GLY A 50 -1.16 -0.44 10.40
CA GLY A 50 -0.02 0.14 11.10
C GLY A 50 0.95 0.85 10.16
N ASN A 51 1.30 0.26 9.01
CA ASN A 51 2.19 0.92 8.05
C ASN A 51 1.54 2.12 7.38
N ALA A 52 0.26 2.01 7.01
CA ALA A 52 -0.50 3.15 6.48
C ALA A 52 -0.52 4.30 7.50
N LEU A 53 -0.78 4.00 8.78
CA LEU A 53 -0.77 5.00 9.84
C LEU A 53 0.62 5.60 10.09
N LEU A 54 1.69 4.79 10.08
CA LEU A 54 3.06 5.28 10.25
C LEU A 54 3.39 6.34 9.18
N LYS A 55 3.00 6.07 7.93
CA LYS A 55 3.23 6.99 6.80
C LYS A 55 2.42 8.28 6.93
N SER A 56 1.11 8.21 7.16
CA SER A 56 0.27 9.41 7.31
C SER A 56 0.67 10.23 8.53
N SER A 57 0.92 9.58 9.68
CA SER A 57 1.38 10.22 10.91
C SER A 57 2.71 10.92 10.74
N TYR A 58 3.65 10.33 10.01
CA TYR A 58 4.93 10.96 9.72
C TYR A 58 4.73 12.27 8.95
N ILE A 59 3.91 12.28 7.91
CA ILE A 59 3.64 13.49 7.13
C ILE A 59 2.95 14.55 7.98
N TYR A 60 1.90 14.20 8.71
CA TYR A 60 1.18 15.17 9.52
C TYR A 60 2.05 15.80 10.62
N LYS A 61 2.89 15.01 11.29
CA LYS A 61 3.75 15.49 12.38
C LYS A 61 4.88 16.42 11.90
N ASN A 62 5.44 16.16 10.72
CA ASN A 62 6.60 16.91 10.22
C ASN A 62 6.21 18.10 9.32
N TYR A 63 5.07 18.02 8.63
CA TYR A 63 4.66 19.02 7.63
C TYR A 63 3.36 19.75 7.99
N HIS A 64 2.58 19.25 8.96
CA HIS A 64 1.29 19.82 9.37
C HIS A 64 0.28 19.98 8.22
N LEU A 65 0.28 19.04 7.29
CA LEU A 65 -0.61 19.00 6.12
C LEU A 65 -1.60 17.84 6.22
N ASP A 66 -2.82 18.07 5.75
CA ASP A 66 -3.79 17.00 5.51
C ASP A 66 -3.17 15.98 4.54
N CYS A 67 -3.25 14.70 4.91
CA CYS A 67 -2.57 13.65 4.17
C CYS A 67 -3.28 12.31 4.32
N PHE A 68 -3.01 11.41 3.39
CA PHE A 68 -3.33 10.01 3.54
C PHE A 68 -2.17 9.14 3.06
N ALA A 69 -2.17 7.90 3.50
CA ALA A 69 -1.26 6.87 3.05
C ALA A 69 -2.01 5.56 2.89
N ASP A 70 -1.49 4.68 2.06
CA ASP A 70 -2.02 3.33 1.87
C ASP A 70 -0.96 2.29 2.19
N ASP A 71 -1.37 1.09 2.61
CA ASP A 71 -0.52 -0.10 2.56
C ASP A 71 -1.33 -1.26 1.99
N THR A 72 -0.73 -2.01 1.07
CA THR A 72 -1.41 -3.07 0.31
C THR A 72 -0.67 -4.38 0.45
N GLY A 73 -1.39 -5.42 0.85
CA GLY A 73 -0.90 -6.79 0.92
C GLY A 73 -1.70 -7.75 0.05
N LEU A 74 -1.04 -8.80 -0.43
CA LEU A 74 -1.65 -10.00 -0.95
C LEU A 74 -1.77 -11.02 0.18
N GLU A 75 -2.95 -11.57 0.41
CA GLU A 75 -3.19 -12.58 1.44
C GLU A 75 -3.69 -13.86 0.80
N VAL A 76 -3.01 -14.98 1.04
CA VAL A 76 -3.38 -16.27 0.48
C VAL A 76 -3.88 -17.22 1.56
N GLU A 77 -5.11 -17.72 1.38
CA GLU A 77 -5.81 -18.53 2.39
C GLU A 77 -5.00 -19.78 2.77
N ALA A 78 -4.43 -20.46 1.78
CA ALA A 78 -3.65 -21.69 1.98
C ALA A 78 -2.26 -21.47 2.60
N LEU A 79 -1.86 -20.21 2.78
CA LEU A 79 -0.63 -19.78 3.47
C LEU A 79 -0.95 -18.98 4.74
N ASN A 80 -2.15 -19.14 5.30
CA ASN A 80 -2.60 -18.45 6.52
C ASN A 80 -2.49 -16.92 6.41
N GLY A 81 -2.77 -16.36 5.24
CA GLY A 81 -2.72 -14.92 4.98
C GLY A 81 -1.36 -14.40 4.53
N ALA A 82 -0.31 -15.22 4.48
CA ALA A 82 0.95 -14.81 3.86
C ALA A 82 0.77 -14.58 2.33
N PRO A 83 1.49 -13.63 1.72
CA PRO A 83 2.55 -12.77 2.30
C PRO A 83 2.08 -11.62 3.22
N GLY A 84 0.84 -11.15 3.09
CA GLY A 84 0.26 -10.08 3.91
C GLY A 84 1.07 -8.79 3.85
N VAL A 85 1.37 -8.20 5.02
CA VAL A 85 2.18 -6.97 5.17
C VAL A 85 3.59 -7.09 4.55
N TYR A 86 4.08 -8.30 4.31
CA TYR A 86 5.39 -8.55 3.72
C TYR A 86 5.37 -8.65 2.20
N SER A 87 4.25 -8.35 1.54
CA SER A 87 4.05 -8.55 0.09
C SER A 87 5.14 -7.93 -0.79
N ALA A 88 5.58 -6.71 -0.48
CA ALA A 88 6.62 -6.02 -1.25
C ALA A 88 8.02 -6.63 -1.08
N ARG A 89 8.26 -7.37 0.00
CA ARG A 89 9.56 -7.91 0.42
C ARG A 89 9.52 -9.42 0.69
N TYR A 90 8.58 -10.12 0.05
CA TYR A 90 8.25 -11.49 0.43
C TYR A 90 9.40 -12.48 0.23
N ALA A 91 10.16 -12.34 -0.85
CA ALA A 91 11.33 -13.15 -1.14
C ALA A 91 12.54 -12.83 -0.25
N GLY A 92 12.48 -11.76 0.54
CA GLY A 92 13.63 -11.20 1.24
C GLY A 92 14.64 -10.58 0.27
N GLY A 93 15.80 -10.19 0.81
CA GLY A 93 16.85 -9.48 0.06
C GLY A 93 16.72 -7.96 0.13
N GLU A 94 17.63 -7.26 -0.56
CA GLU A 94 17.58 -5.80 -0.68
C GLU A 94 16.60 -5.40 -1.81
N GLY A 95 15.66 -4.50 -1.49
CA GLY A 95 14.76 -3.90 -2.46
C GLY A 95 13.45 -4.67 -2.72
N HIS A 96 12.67 -4.14 -3.67
CA HIS A 96 11.36 -4.66 -4.04
C HIS A 96 11.44 -5.48 -5.34
N ASP A 97 11.75 -6.77 -5.23
CA ASP A 97 11.77 -7.69 -6.38
C ASP A 97 10.43 -8.42 -6.54
N ALA A 98 9.56 -7.84 -7.37
CA ALA A 98 8.25 -8.41 -7.68
C ALA A 98 8.33 -9.80 -8.34
N GLN A 99 9.38 -10.07 -9.11
CA GLN A 99 9.56 -11.37 -9.76
C GLN A 99 9.95 -12.43 -8.75
N ALA A 100 10.91 -12.14 -7.85
CA ALA A 100 11.29 -13.04 -6.78
C ALA A 100 10.12 -13.32 -5.83
N ASN A 101 9.36 -12.28 -5.44
CA ASN A 101 8.17 -12.41 -4.58
C ASN A 101 7.14 -13.37 -5.19
N MET A 102 6.85 -13.20 -6.49
CA MET A 102 5.91 -14.06 -7.21
C MET A 102 6.43 -15.50 -7.33
N LEU A 103 7.72 -15.70 -7.63
CA LEU A 103 8.31 -17.04 -7.74
C LEU A 103 8.28 -17.79 -6.40
N LYS A 104 8.63 -17.11 -5.30
CA LYS A 104 8.53 -17.69 -3.96
C LYS A 104 7.08 -18.08 -3.62
N LEU A 105 6.13 -17.20 -3.90
CA LEU A 105 4.71 -17.48 -3.68
C LEU A 105 4.24 -18.71 -4.46
N LEU A 106 4.59 -18.82 -5.74
CA LEU A 106 4.23 -19.97 -6.55
C LEU A 106 4.85 -21.27 -6.00
N HIS A 107 6.11 -21.21 -5.55
CA HIS A 107 6.79 -22.35 -4.95
C HIS A 107 6.12 -22.83 -3.66
N GLU A 108 5.78 -21.92 -2.74
CA GLU A 108 5.11 -22.29 -1.47
C GLU A 108 3.68 -22.79 -1.66
N LEU A 109 3.09 -22.46 -2.80
CA LEU A 109 1.79 -22.94 -3.21
C LEU A 109 1.85 -24.22 -4.06
N ASP A 110 3.03 -24.81 -4.28
CA ASP A 110 3.13 -26.07 -5.02
C ASP A 110 2.38 -27.21 -4.28
N GLY A 111 1.66 -28.03 -5.04
CA GLY A 111 0.78 -29.07 -4.49
C GLY A 111 -0.44 -28.59 -3.69
N LYS A 112 -0.68 -27.28 -3.55
CA LYS A 112 -1.86 -26.73 -2.86
C LYS A 112 -3.01 -26.47 -3.84
N GLU A 113 -4.14 -27.14 -3.60
CA GLU A 113 -5.37 -26.98 -4.37
C GLU A 113 -6.14 -25.71 -4.01
N ASN A 114 -6.12 -25.30 -2.73
CA ASN A 114 -6.72 -24.03 -2.32
C ASN A 114 -5.81 -22.87 -2.75
N ARG A 115 -6.30 -22.04 -3.67
CA ARG A 115 -5.56 -20.89 -4.21
C ARG A 115 -6.29 -19.57 -4.02
N LYS A 116 -7.32 -19.56 -3.16
CA LYS A 116 -8.05 -18.34 -2.81
C LYS A 116 -7.10 -17.32 -2.22
N ALA A 117 -7.18 -16.11 -2.75
CA ALA A 117 -6.37 -15.00 -2.30
C ALA A 117 -7.16 -13.70 -2.34
N GLN A 118 -6.64 -12.68 -1.69
CA GLN A 118 -7.20 -11.35 -1.75
C GLN A 118 -6.09 -10.30 -1.73
N PHE A 119 -6.27 -9.22 -2.49
CA PHE A 119 -5.57 -7.98 -2.21
C PHE A 119 -6.35 -7.22 -1.15
N ARG A 120 -5.68 -6.84 -0.07
CA ARG A 120 -6.21 -5.98 0.98
C ARG A 120 -5.41 -4.69 1.03
N THR A 121 -6.10 -3.56 1.06
CA THR A 121 -5.50 -2.23 1.19
C THR A 121 -6.07 -1.54 2.41
N ALA A 122 -5.20 -1.11 3.31
CA ALA A 122 -5.55 -0.21 4.40
C ALA A 122 -5.20 1.23 3.98
N ILE A 123 -6.10 2.18 4.22
CA ILE A 123 -5.87 3.61 3.96
C ILE A 123 -6.02 4.36 5.28
N SER A 124 -4.96 5.06 5.68
CA SER A 124 -4.98 6.00 6.81
C SER A 124 -5.08 7.43 6.27
N LEU A 125 -6.08 8.18 6.71
CA LEU A 125 -6.32 9.58 6.36
C LEU A 125 -6.24 10.43 7.62
N ILE A 126 -5.46 11.51 7.58
CA ILE A 126 -5.46 12.55 8.59
C ILE A 126 -6.01 13.83 7.95
N LEU A 127 -7.17 14.27 8.43
CA LEU A 127 -7.90 15.42 7.90
C LEU A 127 -8.28 16.37 9.04
N ASP A 128 -7.86 17.62 8.97
CA ASP A 128 -8.10 18.64 10.01
C ASP A 128 -7.66 18.14 11.41
N GLY A 129 -6.57 17.36 11.46
CA GLY A 129 -6.03 16.75 12.68
C GLY A 129 -6.80 15.54 13.22
N LYS A 130 -7.79 15.03 12.48
CA LYS A 130 -8.53 13.81 12.82
C LYS A 130 -8.08 12.65 11.96
N GLU A 131 -7.85 11.51 12.60
CA GLU A 131 -7.44 10.28 11.94
C GLU A 131 -8.66 9.42 11.56
N TYR A 132 -8.60 8.83 10.37
CA TYR A 132 -9.58 7.91 9.83
C TYR A 132 -8.85 6.72 9.21
N LEU A 133 -9.43 5.53 9.35
CA LEU A 133 -8.90 4.31 8.77
C LEU A 133 -9.99 3.64 7.91
N PHE A 134 -9.61 3.23 6.70
CA PHE A 134 -10.48 2.55 5.75
C PHE A 134 -9.81 1.27 5.25
N GLU A 135 -10.61 0.28 4.89
CA GLU A 135 -10.13 -0.97 4.29
C GLU A 135 -10.87 -1.24 2.97
N GLY A 136 -10.12 -1.71 1.97
CA GLY A 136 -10.64 -2.25 0.73
C GLY A 136 -10.09 -3.64 0.46
N VAL A 137 -10.93 -4.55 -0.05
CA VAL A 137 -10.56 -5.93 -0.37
C VAL A 137 -11.02 -6.30 -1.78
N ILE A 138 -10.11 -6.90 -2.55
CA ILE A 138 -10.40 -7.50 -3.86
C ILE A 138 -10.06 -9.00 -3.77
N LYS A 139 -11.08 -9.86 -3.91
CA LYS A 139 -10.93 -11.32 -3.85
C LYS A 139 -10.60 -11.90 -5.22
N GLY A 140 -9.81 -12.96 -5.24
CA GLY A 140 -9.43 -13.68 -6.44
C GLY A 140 -8.76 -15.02 -6.15
N GLU A 141 -8.03 -15.54 -7.13
CA GLU A 141 -7.29 -16.79 -7.02
C GLU A 141 -5.91 -16.68 -7.66
N ILE A 142 -4.91 -17.35 -7.07
CA ILE A 142 -3.55 -17.39 -7.60
C ILE A 142 -3.47 -18.42 -8.73
N ILE A 143 -3.20 -17.95 -9.94
CA ILE A 143 -2.94 -18.81 -11.10
C ILE A 143 -1.64 -19.62 -10.94
N LYS A 144 -1.56 -20.78 -11.58
CA LYS A 144 -0.40 -21.69 -11.46
C LYS A 144 0.85 -21.20 -12.17
N GLU A 145 0.68 -20.38 -13.21
CA GLU A 145 1.75 -19.89 -14.06
C GLU A 145 1.50 -18.44 -14.44
N LYS A 146 2.57 -17.65 -14.58
CA LYS A 146 2.49 -16.23 -14.98
C LYS A 146 1.86 -16.11 -16.36
N ARG A 147 0.90 -15.19 -16.51
CA ARG A 147 0.33 -14.77 -17.79
C ARG A 147 0.66 -13.30 -18.06
N ARG A 148 0.75 -12.93 -19.33
CA ARG A 148 0.89 -11.54 -19.79
C ARG A 148 -0.38 -11.11 -20.49
#